data_AF-A0A972N0A1-F1
#
_entry.id   AF-A0A972N0A1-F1
#
_cell.length_a   1.000
_cell.length_b   1.000
_cell.length_c   1.000
_cell.angle_alpha   90.00
_cell.angle_beta   90.00
_cell.angle_gamma   90.00
#
_symmetry.space_group_name_H-M   'P 1'
#
loop_
_entity.id
_entity.type
_entity.pdbx_description
1 polymer ?
#
loop_
_entity_poly.entity_id
_entity_poly.type
_entity_poly.pdbx_seq_one_letter_code
_entity_poly.pdbx_strand_id
1 'polypeptide(L)' 'MADFYKWLYHYGNDLDTNAALKIDPFTPPLIGKKVLLNFVVESMPDIGGWFAIIAGVLVFIVIILDWKYVRGREA' A
#
# COMPACT_ATOMS: atom_id res chain seq x y z
N MET A 1 1.84 4.20 3.51
CA MET A 1 0.54 4.20 2.80
C MET A 1 0.09 5.61 2.45
N ALA A 2 0.13 6.58 3.38
CA ALA A 2 -0.17 8.00 3.05
C ALA A 2 0.77 8.57 1.96
N ASP A 3 2.07 8.27 2.04
CA ASP A 3 3.03 8.69 1.01
C ASP A 3 2.69 8.07 -0.37
N PHE A 4 2.43 6.77 -0.42
CA PHE A 4 2.00 6.08 -1.65
C PHE A 4 0.71 6.68 -2.22
N TYR A 5 -0.27 7.00 -1.39
CA TYR A 5 -1.48 7.70 -1.82
C TYR A 5 -1.18 9.07 -2.45
N LYS A 6 -0.28 9.85 -1.84
CA LYS A 6 0.15 11.15 -2.37
C LYS A 6 0.78 10.98 -3.76
N TRP A 7 1.64 9.98 -3.95
CA TRP A 7 2.22 9.66 -5.26
C TRP A 7 1.15 9.31 -6.30
N LEU A 8 0.19 8.44 -5.95
CA LEU A 8 -0.90 8.07 -6.86
C LEU A 8 -1.78 9.28 -7.21
N TYR A 9 -2.03 10.16 -6.24
CA TYR A 9 -2.79 11.38 -6.46
C TYR A 9 -2.07 12.30 -7.46
N HIS A 10 -0.78 12.59 -7.26
CA HIS A 10 -0.01 13.39 -8.21
C HIS A 10 0.05 12.73 -9.59
N TYR A 11 0.29 11.43 -9.66
CA TYR A 11 0.39 10.68 -10.92
C TYR A 11 -0.80 10.90 -11.85
N GLY A 12 -2.02 10.92 -11.31
CA GLY A 12 -3.21 11.06 -12.13
C GLY A 12 -3.90 12.44 -12.08
N ASN A 13 -3.36 13.42 -11.33
CA ASN A 13 -3.89 14.79 -11.29
C ASN A 13 -2.90 15.84 -11.84
N ASP A 14 -1.62 15.50 -12.02
CA ASP A 14 -0.60 16.38 -12.59
C ASP A 14 -0.19 15.87 -13.98
N LEU A 15 -1.12 15.99 -14.93
CA LEU A 15 -0.98 15.42 -16.28
C LEU A 15 -0.38 16.44 -17.26
N ASP A 16 0.58 16.00 -18.07
CA ASP A 16 1.22 16.86 -19.07
C ASP A 16 0.24 17.32 -20.16
N THR A 17 0.17 18.65 -20.35
CA THR A 17 -0.64 19.29 -21.38
C THR A 17 -0.14 19.04 -22.81
N ASN A 18 1.05 18.48 -23.00
CA ASN A 18 1.57 18.06 -24.31
C ASN A 18 1.50 16.54 -24.54
N ALA A 19 1.02 15.75 -23.55
CA ALA A 19 0.90 14.30 -23.71
C ALA A 19 -0.04 13.93 -24.88
N ALA A 20 0.34 12.88 -25.61
CA ALA A 20 -0.40 12.38 -26.77
C ALA A 20 -1.82 11.88 -26.43
N LEU A 21 -2.03 11.41 -25.19
CA LEU A 21 -3.33 10.95 -24.70
C LEU A 21 -3.86 11.96 -23.67
N LYS A 22 -5.11 12.42 -23.87
CA LYS A 22 -5.84 13.29 -22.95
C LYS A 22 -6.85 12.49 -22.16
N ILE A 23 -6.72 12.53 -20.85
CA ILE A 23 -7.60 11.85 -19.91
C ILE A 23 -7.98 12.81 -18.80
N ASP A 24 -9.18 12.67 -18.27
CA ASP A 24 -9.59 13.44 -17.10
C ASP A 24 -8.77 13.01 -15.88
N PRO A 25 -8.51 13.94 -14.94
CA PRO A 25 -7.81 13.62 -13.70
C PRO A 25 -8.45 12.44 -12.98
N PHE A 26 -7.63 11.49 -12.57
CA PHE A 26 -8.08 10.32 -11.84
C PHE A 26 -7.07 9.95 -10.77
N THR A 27 -7.50 9.31 -9.69
CA THR A 27 -6.57 8.73 -8.72
C THR A 27 -6.60 7.21 -8.87
N PRO A 28 -5.46 6.55 -9.17
CA PRO A 28 -5.37 5.10 -9.17
C PRO A 28 -5.79 4.52 -7.80
N PRO A 29 -6.31 3.28 -7.75
CA PRO A 29 -6.66 2.65 -6.49
C PRO A 29 -5.40 2.44 -5.63
N LEU A 30 -5.51 2.68 -4.33
CA LEU A 30 -4.42 2.38 -3.39
C LEU A 30 -4.18 0.87 -3.28
N ILE A 31 -5.27 0.10 -3.29
CA ILE A 31 -5.31 -1.36 -3.34
C ILE A 31 -6.46 -1.76 -4.25
N GLY A 32 -6.27 -2.72 -5.15
CA GLY A 32 -7.31 -3.21 -6.06
C GLY A 32 -6.98 -2.98 -7.53
N LYS A 33 -7.99 -3.19 -8.39
CA LYS A 33 -7.91 -2.97 -9.84
C LYS A 33 -8.93 -1.93 -10.27
N LYS A 34 -8.59 -1.12 -11.27
CA LYS A 34 -9.51 -0.20 -11.92
C LYS A 34 -9.22 -0.17 -13.41
N VAL A 35 -10.28 -0.23 -14.22
CA VAL A 35 -10.17 -0.04 -15.67
C VAL A 35 -10.09 1.45 -15.97
N LEU A 36 -9.09 1.85 -16.75
CA LEU A 36 -8.87 3.20 -17.23
C LEU A 36 -8.69 3.15 -18.75
N LEU A 37 -9.65 3.73 -19.48
CA LEU A 37 -9.77 3.58 -20.93
C LEU A 37 -9.70 2.09 -21.33
N ASN A 38 -8.67 1.71 -22.10
CA ASN A 38 -8.45 0.34 -22.59
C ASN A 38 -7.41 -0.42 -21.75
N PHE A 39 -7.03 0.10 -20.58
CA PHE A 39 -6.00 -0.50 -19.72
C PHE A 39 -6.57 -0.82 -18.32
N VAL A 40 -6.01 -1.84 -17.69
CA VAL A 40 -6.27 -2.15 -16.28
C VAL A 40 -5.10 -1.64 -15.45
N VAL A 41 -5.39 -0.81 -14.46
CA VAL A 41 -4.42 -0.35 -13.47
C VAL A 41 -4.65 -1.14 -12.18
N GLU A 42 -3.62 -1.84 -11.71
CA GLU A 42 -3.66 -2.71 -10.54
C GLU A 42 -2.63 -2.29 -9.50
N SER A 43 -3.08 -2.19 -8.24
CA SER A 43 -2.24 -1.93 -7.08
C SER A 43 -2.45 -3.07 -6.08
N MET A 44 -1.51 -4.01 -5.99
CA MET A 44 -1.53 -5.09 -5.00
C MET A 44 -0.15 -5.25 -4.37
N PRO A 45 -0.07 -5.70 -3.11
CA PRO A 45 1.20 -6.14 -2.55
C PRO A 45 1.73 -7.31 -3.35
N ASP A 46 2.89 -7.13 -3.96
CA ASP A 46 3.66 -8.22 -4.54
C ASP A 46 4.49 -8.92 -3.42
N ILE A 47 5.35 -9.86 -3.79
CA ILE A 47 6.16 -10.68 -2.87
C ILE A 47 6.85 -9.83 -1.79
N GLY A 48 7.47 -8.71 -2.15
CA GLY A 48 8.12 -7.82 -1.18
C GLY A 48 7.16 -7.18 -0.17
N GLY A 49 5.95 -6.81 -0.63
CA GLY A 49 4.90 -6.29 0.24
C GLY A 49 4.39 -7.35 1.21
N TRP A 50 4.22 -8.59 0.75
CA TRP A 50 3.84 -9.71 1.61
C TRP A 50 4.92 -10.02 2.66
N PHE A 51 6.20 -10.00 2.29
CA PHE A 51 7.27 -10.19 3.28
C PHE A 51 7.31 -9.09 4.34
N ALA A 52 7.07 -7.83 3.96
CA ALA A 52 6.97 -6.74 4.94
C ALA A 52 5.81 -6.95 5.92
N ILE A 53 4.64 -7.39 5.44
CA ILE A 53 3.49 -7.71 6.30
C ILE A 53 3.84 -8.87 7.24
N ILE A 54 4.40 -9.96 6.73
CA ILE A 54 4.77 -11.13 7.54
C ILE A 54 5.78 -10.74 8.62
N ALA A 55 6.81 -9.97 8.27
CA ALA A 55 7.80 -9.49 9.24
C ALA A 55 7.15 -8.67 10.36
N GLY A 56 6.24 -7.75 10.01
CA GLY A 56 5.49 -6.97 11.00
C GLY A 56 4.63 -7.83 11.93
N VAL A 57 3.95 -8.85 11.38
CA VAL A 57 3.16 -9.80 12.16
C VAL A 57 4.04 -10.62 13.12
N LEU A 58 5.19 -11.12 12.66
CA LEU A 58 6.11 -11.87 13.50
C LEU A 58 6.65 -11.02 14.66
N VAL A 59 7.05 -9.77 14.40
CA VAL A 59 7.48 -8.84 15.44
C VAL A 59 6.35 -8.59 16.46
N PHE A 60 5.13 -8.38 15.98
CA PHE A 60 3.98 -8.18 16.85
C PHE A 60 3.68 -9.40 17.75
N ILE A 61 3.80 -10.62 17.20
CA ILE A 61 3.66 -11.86 17.96
C ILE A 61 4.75 -11.95 19.05
N VAL A 62 6.01 -11.66 18.71
CA VAL A 62 7.11 -11.67 19.68
C VAL A 62 6.84 -10.70 20.83
N ILE A 63 6.38 -9.48 20.53
CA ILE A 63 6.03 -8.49 21.55
C ILE A 63 4.92 -9.01 22.49
N ILE A 64 3.88 -9.64 21.94
CA ILE A 64 2.79 -10.20 22.76
C ILE A 64 3.28 -11.34 23.65
N LEU A 65 4.10 -12.25 23.10
CA LEU A 65 4.62 -13.38 23.85
C LEU A 65 5.56 -12.93 24.96
N ASP A 66 6.44 -11.98 24.68
CA ASP A 66 7.36 -11.40 25.67
C ASP A 66 6.57 -10.68 26.78
N TRP A 67 5.58 -9.87 26.42
CA TRP A 67 4.74 -9.18 27.41
C TRP A 67 4.01 -10.16 28.33
N LYS A 68 3.48 -11.27 27.79
CA LYS A 68 2.85 -12.33 28.59
C LYS A 68 3.87 -13.06 29.46
N TYR A 69 5.05 -13.35 28.93
CA TYR A 69 6.11 -14.03 29.67
C TYR A 69 6.58 -13.19 30.86
N VAL A 70 6.86 -11.90 30.67
CA VAL A 70 7.27 -10.99 31.74
C VAL A 70 6.21 -10.91 32.83
N ARG A 71 4.94 -10.70 32.45
CA ARG A 71 3.83 -10.58 33.42
C ARG A 71 3.56 -11.85 34.20
N GLY A 72 3.82 -13.02 33.60
CA GLY A 72 3.71 -14.32 34.27
C GLY A 72 4.83 -14.62 35.26
N ARG A 73 5.93 -13.86 35.27
CA ARG A 73 7.00 -13.99 36.29
C ARG A 73 6.79 -13.06 37.50
N GLU A 74 5.95 -12.05 37.37
CA GLU A 74 5.65 -11.09 38.44
C GLU A 74 4.42 -11.51 39.29
N ALA A 75 3.73 -12.58 38.89
CA ALA A 75 2.61 -13.20 39.60
C ALA A 75 3.06 -14.49 40.30
#